data_AF-A0AAD5UUY9-F1
#
_entry.id   AF-A0AAD5UUY9-F1
#
_cell.length_a   1.000
_cell.length_b   1.000
_cell.length_c   1.000
_cell.angle_alpha   90.00
_cell.angle_beta   90.00
_cell.angle_gamma   90.00
#
_symmetry.space_group_name_H-M   'P 1'
#
loop_
_entity.id
_entity.type
_entity.pdbx_description
1 polymer ?
#
loop_
_entity_poly.entity_id
_entity_poly.type
_entity_poly.pdbx_seq_one_letter_code
_entity_poly.pdbx_strand_id
1 'polypeptide(L)'
;MGVQADFLVNMRTGDGAIATTAIEKTFPGSATPLRYPLSDFASTFMRTHLPSNMTQDDSGNDWMSEVGIRDLELTSTLEMMKISPDHYNFGRALLNICYNYLLRPYTDRPSDLRRLLTLTNSVISGSTAVKFLSPIGDWPTGDMDIYTYEQANANQLISFFQGARYIPVFRPTPRRRYPEMSPGFITVVSLVRPASAGGRKIDIIISEHHSALFPISKFWNTFLFNFLTGDSLCIAYPELTLLGHGYIRWLIRALRC
;
A
#
# COMPACT_ATOMS: atom_id res chain seq x y z
N MET A 1 25.22 -1.31 15.11
CA MET A 1 24.23 -2.40 15.21
C MET A 1 23.15 -2.14 14.18
N GLY A 2 23.25 -2.79 13.01
CA GLY A 2 22.30 -2.60 11.92
C GLY A 2 21.08 -3.49 12.16
N VAL A 3 19.91 -2.88 12.29
CA VAL A 3 18.63 -3.61 12.21
C VAL A 3 18.26 -3.65 10.74
N GLN A 4 18.51 -4.77 10.09
CA GLN A 4 18.04 -5.06 8.74
C GLN A 4 16.58 -5.50 8.87
N ALA A 5 15.63 -4.63 8.49
CA ALA A 5 14.22 -4.98 8.45
C ALA A 5 13.89 -5.51 7.05
N ASP A 6 13.53 -6.79 6.97
CA ASP A 6 13.25 -7.49 5.71
C ASP A 6 11.90 -7.08 5.13
N PHE A 7 11.90 -6.75 3.83
CA PHE A 7 10.65 -6.47 3.13
C PHE A 7 10.07 -7.78 2.61
N LEU A 8 9.07 -8.35 3.28
CA LEU A 8 8.49 -9.63 2.91
C LEU A 8 7.22 -9.40 2.07
N VAL A 9 7.23 -9.92 0.84
CA VAL A 9 5.99 -10.12 0.09
C VAL A 9 5.51 -11.53 0.41
N ASN A 10 4.56 -11.66 1.34
CA ASN A 10 3.96 -12.94 1.68
C ASN A 10 2.85 -13.28 0.68
N MET A 11 3.17 -14.03 -0.37
CA MET A 11 2.19 -14.72 -1.20
C MET A 11 2.00 -16.13 -0.65
N ARG A 12 0.95 -16.36 0.14
CA ARG A 12 0.54 -17.73 0.51
C ARG A 12 -0.64 -18.15 -0.37
N THR A 13 -0.43 -19.19 -1.18
CA THR A 13 -1.54 -19.98 -1.71
C THR A 13 -2.02 -20.94 -0.61
N GLY A 14 -3.31 -21.28 -0.59
CA GLY A 14 -3.93 -22.10 0.46
C GLY A 14 -3.32 -23.50 0.61
N ASP A 15 -2.60 -23.99 -0.41
CA ASP A 15 -2.22 -25.40 -0.52
C ASP A 15 -0.70 -25.65 -0.59
N GLY A 16 0.14 -24.63 -0.40
CA GLY A 16 1.60 -24.79 -0.30
C GLY A 16 2.32 -25.23 -1.60
N ALA A 17 1.65 -25.23 -2.75
CA ALA A 17 2.26 -25.55 -4.05
C ALA A 17 2.47 -24.29 -4.92
N ILE A 18 3.61 -24.26 -5.64
CA ILE A 18 3.90 -23.28 -6.69
C ILE A 18 3.22 -23.77 -7.98
N ALA A 19 2.05 -23.20 -8.30
CA ALA A 19 1.45 -23.39 -9.61
C ALA A 19 2.06 -22.37 -10.59
N THR A 20 2.71 -22.88 -11.63
CA THR A 20 3.12 -22.08 -12.78
C THR A 20 2.02 -22.21 -13.82
N THR A 21 1.35 -21.13 -14.19
CA THR A 21 0.44 -21.14 -15.33
C THR A 21 0.78 -19.96 -16.22
N ALA A 22 1.39 -20.25 -17.36
CA ALA A 22 1.60 -19.29 -18.43
C ALA A 22 0.27 -19.01 -19.12
N ILE A 23 -0.12 -17.75 -19.22
CA ILE A 23 -1.22 -17.32 -20.08
C ILE A 23 -0.68 -16.16 -20.94
N GLU A 24 -0.45 -16.44 -22.22
CA GLU A 24 -0.34 -15.41 -23.25
C GLU A 24 -1.72 -14.79 -23.47
N LYS A 25 -1.81 -13.45 -23.43
CA LYS A 25 -2.83 -12.69 -24.16
C LYS A 25 -2.46 -11.21 -24.29
N THR A 26 -2.61 -10.72 -25.51
CA THR A 26 -2.46 -9.34 -25.99
C THR A 26 -3.68 -8.49 -25.64
N PHE A 27 -3.46 -7.20 -25.32
CA PHE A 27 -4.51 -6.18 -25.18
C PHE A 27 -4.23 -4.97 -26.09
N PRO A 28 -5.26 -4.38 -26.75
CA PRO A 28 -5.13 -3.10 -27.44
C PRO A 28 -5.79 -1.96 -26.64
N GLY A 29 -5.28 -0.74 -26.82
CA GLY A 29 -6.07 0.50 -26.65
C GLY A 29 -5.53 1.52 -25.65
N SER A 30 -4.94 2.58 -26.21
CA SER A 30 -4.32 3.75 -25.59
C SER A 30 -5.23 4.60 -24.70
N ALA A 31 -4.72 4.98 -23.53
CA ALA A 31 -5.06 6.23 -22.84
C ALA A 31 -3.76 7.02 -22.61
N THR A 32 -3.75 8.30 -22.96
CA THR A 32 -2.58 9.18 -22.86
C THR A 32 -2.25 9.46 -21.38
N PRO A 33 -1.06 9.10 -20.85
CA PRO A 33 -0.78 9.29 -19.43
C PRO A 33 -0.41 10.74 -19.10
N LEU A 34 -0.97 11.25 -18.00
CA LEU A 34 -0.57 12.50 -17.36
C LEU A 34 0.86 12.39 -16.77
N ARG A 35 1.69 13.40 -17.00
CA ARG A 35 3.10 13.46 -16.58
C ARG A 35 3.21 13.69 -15.06
N TYR A 36 3.82 12.74 -14.32
CA TYR A 36 4.20 12.90 -12.90
C TYR A 36 5.72 12.96 -12.74
N PRO A 37 6.33 13.74 -11.83
CA PRO A 37 7.79 13.95 -11.78
C PRO A 37 8.64 12.76 -11.26
N LEU A 38 8.12 11.52 -11.28
CA LEU A 38 8.83 10.32 -10.80
C LEU A 38 9.99 9.87 -11.69
N SER A 39 10.01 10.25 -12.98
CA SER A 39 11.07 9.85 -13.93
C SER A 39 12.44 10.38 -13.52
N ASP A 40 12.50 11.59 -12.99
CA ASP A 40 13.77 12.27 -12.75
C ASP A 40 14.41 11.77 -11.45
N PHE A 41 13.58 11.48 -10.44
CA PHE A 41 14.03 10.87 -9.19
C PHE A 41 14.48 9.42 -9.37
N ALA A 42 13.68 8.65 -10.12
CA ALA A 42 14.02 7.29 -10.55
C ALA A 42 15.37 7.27 -11.27
N SER A 43 15.50 8.01 -12.36
CA SER A 43 16.75 8.14 -13.14
C SER A 43 17.95 8.51 -12.26
N THR A 44 17.81 9.52 -11.39
CA THR A 44 18.90 9.99 -10.52
C THR A 44 19.29 8.97 -9.46
N PHE A 45 18.32 8.34 -8.78
CA PHE A 45 18.59 7.32 -7.76
C PHE A 45 19.27 6.09 -8.37
N MET A 46 18.80 5.66 -9.53
CA MET A 46 19.31 4.47 -10.23
C MET A 46 20.74 4.70 -10.74
N ARG A 47 21.03 5.87 -11.31
CA ARG A 47 22.41 6.24 -11.72
C ARG A 47 23.41 6.34 -10.57
N THR A 48 22.92 6.63 -9.36
CA THR A 48 23.78 6.84 -8.19
C THR A 48 23.96 5.60 -7.31
N HIS A 49 23.04 4.62 -7.41
CA HIS A 49 23.01 3.48 -6.50
C HIS A 49 23.01 2.11 -7.20
N LEU A 50 22.83 2.05 -8.53
CA LEU A 50 23.05 0.83 -9.29
C LEU A 50 24.45 0.81 -9.90
N PRO A 51 25.10 -0.36 -9.95
CA PRO A 51 26.27 -0.57 -10.79
C PRO A 51 25.95 -0.20 -12.25
N SER A 52 26.87 0.47 -12.95
CA SER A 52 26.66 0.93 -14.32
C SER A 52 26.32 -0.20 -15.30
N ASN A 53 26.77 -1.42 -15.03
CA ASN A 53 26.44 -2.62 -15.81
C ASN A 53 25.01 -3.15 -15.60
N MET A 54 24.24 -2.63 -14.65
CA MET A 54 22.81 -2.92 -14.49
C MET A 54 21.92 -1.92 -15.22
N THR A 55 22.42 -0.70 -15.47
CA THR A 55 21.65 0.37 -16.13
C THR A 55 21.94 0.46 -17.62
N GLN A 56 23.03 -0.14 -18.10
CA GLN A 56 23.48 -0.07 -19.49
C GLN A 56 23.33 -1.42 -20.19
N ASP A 57 22.91 -1.40 -21.45
CA ASP A 57 22.96 -2.58 -22.32
C ASP A 57 24.41 -2.87 -22.78
N ASP A 58 24.62 -3.95 -23.53
CA ASP A 58 25.94 -4.31 -24.09
C ASP A 58 26.53 -3.22 -25.02
N SER A 59 25.70 -2.26 -25.44
CA SER A 59 26.07 -1.11 -26.27
C SER A 59 26.42 0.14 -25.43
N GLY A 60 26.30 0.07 -24.11
CA GLY A 60 26.52 1.19 -23.20
C GLY A 60 25.33 2.16 -23.07
N ASN A 61 24.17 1.84 -23.65
CA ASN A 61 22.98 2.69 -23.61
C ASN A 61 22.19 2.49 -22.32
N ASP A 62 21.82 3.60 -21.67
CA ASP A 62 21.00 3.62 -20.45
C ASP A 62 19.53 3.33 -20.77
N TRP A 63 19.21 2.05 -21.02
CA TRP A 63 17.85 1.60 -21.39
C TRP A 63 16.82 1.90 -20.29
N MET A 64 17.25 2.12 -19.04
CA MET A 64 16.37 2.51 -17.93
C MET A 64 15.96 3.98 -17.96
N SER A 65 16.67 4.84 -18.70
CA SER A 65 16.19 6.21 -18.97
C SER A 65 15.00 6.23 -19.94
N GLU A 66 14.81 5.15 -20.72
CA GLU A 66 13.70 4.95 -21.64
C GLU A 66 12.53 4.19 -21.01
N VAL A 67 12.81 3.22 -20.12
CA VAL A 67 11.78 2.55 -19.30
C VAL A 67 11.42 3.45 -18.12
N GLY A 68 10.41 4.30 -18.29
CA GLY A 68 9.86 5.05 -17.17
C GLY A 68 9.50 4.08 -16.05
N ILE A 69 10.10 4.22 -14.86
CA ILE A 69 9.72 3.45 -13.65
C ILE A 69 8.19 3.49 -13.39
N ARG A 70 7.49 4.46 -13.98
CA ARG A 70 6.04 4.61 -13.99
C ARG A 70 5.29 3.43 -14.62
N ASP A 71 5.94 2.67 -15.50
CA ASP A 71 5.31 1.63 -16.33
C ASP A 71 5.64 0.21 -15.85
N LEU A 72 6.48 0.09 -14.82
CA LEU A 72 6.73 -1.20 -14.17
C LEU A 72 5.51 -1.56 -13.33
N GLU A 73 4.63 -2.35 -13.92
CA GLU A 73 3.54 -3.00 -13.20
C GLU A 73 4.09 -3.77 -12.00
N LEU A 74 3.31 -3.79 -10.91
CA LEU A 74 3.67 -4.55 -9.71
C LEU A 74 3.94 -6.01 -10.08
N THR A 75 3.13 -6.60 -10.96
CA THR A 75 3.30 -7.97 -11.46
C THR A 75 4.69 -8.17 -12.07
N SER A 76 5.13 -7.31 -12.98
CA SER A 76 6.46 -7.38 -13.60
C SER A 76 7.58 -7.27 -12.56
N THR A 77 7.42 -6.38 -11.58
CA THR A 77 8.38 -6.24 -10.47
C THR A 77 8.46 -7.53 -9.65
N LEU A 78 7.31 -8.15 -9.34
CA LEU A 78 7.25 -9.40 -8.59
C LEU A 78 7.83 -10.59 -9.37
N GLU A 79 7.61 -10.67 -10.68
CA GLU A 79 8.22 -11.72 -11.51
C GLU A 79 9.73 -11.56 -11.61
N MET A 80 10.22 -10.32 -11.79
CA MET A 80 11.64 -10.01 -11.80
C MET A 80 12.32 -10.44 -10.49
N MET A 81 11.70 -10.21 -9.33
CA MET A 81 12.22 -10.62 -8.03
C MET A 81 12.43 -12.14 -7.89
N LYS A 82 11.84 -12.97 -8.75
CA LYS A 82 12.02 -14.44 -8.74
C LYS A 82 13.23 -14.91 -9.54
N ILE A 83 13.85 -14.05 -10.37
CA ILE A 83 14.89 -14.44 -11.34
C ILE A 83 16.23 -14.74 -10.64
N SER A 84 16.71 -13.81 -9.80
CA SER A 84 17.97 -13.96 -9.08
C SER A 84 17.99 -13.12 -7.80
N PRO A 85 18.95 -13.36 -6.87
CA PRO A 85 19.10 -12.53 -5.67
C PRO A 85 19.30 -11.04 -5.95
N ASP A 86 20.01 -10.69 -7.02
CA ASP A 86 20.23 -9.29 -7.39
C ASP A 86 18.94 -8.62 -7.87
N HIS A 87 18.15 -9.32 -8.70
CA HIS A 87 16.83 -8.85 -9.13
C HIS A 87 15.85 -8.75 -7.96
N TYR A 88 15.93 -9.67 -6.98
CA TYR A 88 15.15 -9.59 -5.75
C TYR A 88 15.47 -8.31 -4.96
N ASN A 89 16.77 -8.05 -4.74
CA ASN A 89 17.23 -6.85 -4.02
C ASN A 89 16.83 -5.57 -4.74
N PHE A 90 16.92 -5.57 -6.06
CA PHE A 90 16.50 -4.48 -6.91
C PHE A 90 14.98 -4.21 -6.82
N GLY A 91 14.15 -5.23 -7.03
CA GLY A 91 12.70 -5.10 -6.89
C GLY A 91 12.28 -4.67 -5.49
N ARG A 92 12.95 -5.17 -4.45
CA ARG A 92 12.76 -4.70 -3.06
C ARG A 92 13.11 -3.23 -2.89
N ALA A 93 14.22 -2.75 -3.45
CA ALA A 93 14.60 -1.34 -3.39
C ALA A 93 13.54 -0.47 -4.09
N LEU A 94 13.05 -0.91 -5.25
CA LEU A 94 12.00 -0.23 -6.00
C LEU A 94 10.70 -0.13 -5.20
N LEU A 95 10.20 -1.24 -4.64
CA LEU A 95 8.99 -1.26 -3.82
C LEU A 95 9.12 -0.35 -2.58
N ASN A 96 10.30 -0.29 -1.97
CA ASN A 96 10.57 0.63 -0.86
C ASN A 96 10.49 2.11 -1.26
N ILE A 97 10.99 2.46 -2.44
CA ILE A 97 10.90 3.82 -2.99
C ILE A 97 9.43 4.18 -3.24
N CYS A 98 8.69 3.29 -3.90
CA CYS A 98 7.26 3.46 -4.18
C CYS A 98 6.47 3.65 -2.88
N TYR A 99 6.79 2.87 -1.84
CA TYR A 99 6.06 2.95 -0.58
C TYR A 99 6.35 4.28 0.14
N ASN A 100 7.62 4.69 0.19
CA ASN A 100 7.96 5.99 0.76
C ASN A 100 7.30 7.14 -0.01
N TYR A 101 7.26 7.07 -1.34
CA TYR A 101 6.59 8.07 -2.17
C TYR A 101 5.08 8.13 -1.91
N LEU A 102 4.42 6.97 -1.79
CA LEU A 102 3.00 6.88 -1.44
C LEU A 102 2.67 7.59 -0.13
N LEU A 103 3.58 7.55 0.85
CA LEU A 103 3.38 8.12 2.18
C LEU A 103 3.72 9.62 2.29
N ARG A 104 4.51 10.16 1.35
CA ARG A 104 4.93 11.58 1.36
C ARG A 104 3.80 12.60 1.50
N PRO A 105 2.62 12.42 0.86
CA PRO A 105 1.51 13.35 1.05
C PRO A 105 1.03 13.44 2.50
N TYR A 106 1.27 12.41 3.32
CA TYR A 106 0.81 12.34 4.71
C TYR A 106 1.91 12.70 5.71
N THR A 107 3.18 12.53 5.38
CA THR A 107 4.29 12.84 6.29
C THR A 107 5.58 13.10 5.53
N ASP A 108 6.38 14.04 6.02
CA ASP A 108 7.74 14.28 5.52
C ASP A 108 8.73 13.20 6.00
N ARG A 109 8.29 12.32 6.92
CA ARG A 109 9.11 11.25 7.52
C ARG A 109 8.48 9.87 7.27
N PRO A 110 8.42 9.39 6.00
CA PRO A 110 7.76 8.14 5.66
C PRO A 110 8.44 6.92 6.31
N SER A 111 9.77 6.91 6.41
CA SER A 111 10.52 5.83 7.08
C SER A 111 10.19 5.73 8.57
N ASP A 112 10.00 6.88 9.25
CA ASP A 112 9.62 6.89 10.66
C ASP A 112 8.19 6.38 10.87
N LEU A 113 7.26 6.74 9.97
CA LEU A 113 5.90 6.20 9.99
C LEU A 113 5.92 4.68 9.80
N ARG A 114 6.68 4.18 8.83
CA ARG A 114 6.83 2.74 8.58
C ARG A 114 7.39 2.01 9.80
N ARG A 115 8.44 2.54 10.41
CA ARG A 115 8.98 2.00 11.68
C ARG A 115 7.91 1.98 12.77
N LEU A 116 7.11 3.04 12.89
CA LEU A 116 6.04 3.12 13.87
C LEU A 116 4.94 2.08 13.60
N LEU A 117 4.59 1.81 12.33
CA LEU A 117 3.65 0.74 11.97
C LEU A 117 4.15 -0.62 12.49
N THR A 118 5.43 -0.94 12.27
CA THR A 118 6.04 -2.18 12.82
C THR A 118 6.00 -2.20 14.34
N LEU A 119 6.41 -1.12 15.02
CA LEU A 119 6.45 -1.08 16.50
C LEU A 119 5.08 -1.21 17.15
N THR A 120 4.03 -0.74 16.47
CA THR A 120 2.66 -0.73 16.98
C THR A 120 1.81 -1.87 16.44
N ASN A 121 2.42 -2.79 15.67
CA ASN A 121 1.71 -3.85 14.94
C ASN A 121 0.48 -3.31 14.17
N SER A 122 0.64 -2.12 13.59
CA SER A 122 -0.40 -1.43 12.84
C SER A 122 -0.17 -1.62 11.35
N VAL A 123 -1.26 -1.52 10.57
CA VAL A 123 -1.19 -1.68 9.11
C VAL A 123 -1.94 -0.57 8.40
N ILE A 124 -1.48 -0.20 7.21
CA ILE A 124 -2.23 0.65 6.28
C ILE A 124 -3.07 -0.25 5.39
N SER A 125 -4.35 0.07 5.20
CA SER A 125 -5.22 -0.67 4.27
C SER A 125 -6.10 0.32 3.48
N GLY A 126 -7.23 -0.15 2.97
CA GLY A 126 -8.18 0.68 2.23
C GLY A 126 -7.63 1.16 0.88
N SER A 127 -8.06 2.36 0.48
CA SER A 127 -7.71 2.96 -0.82
C SER A 127 -6.19 3.18 -0.99
N THR A 128 -5.48 3.42 0.11
CA THR A 128 -4.02 3.63 0.09
C THR A 128 -3.27 2.35 -0.28
N ALA A 129 -3.65 1.20 0.29
CA ALA A 129 -3.05 -0.08 -0.08
C ALA A 129 -3.38 -0.46 -1.53
N VAL A 130 -4.60 -0.22 -2.00
CA VAL A 130 -4.98 -0.43 -3.40
C VAL A 130 -4.14 0.42 -4.36
N LYS A 131 -3.91 1.70 -4.02
CA LYS A 131 -3.05 2.56 -4.85
C LYS A 131 -1.60 2.08 -4.93
N PHE A 132 -1.07 1.47 -3.87
CA PHE A 132 0.25 0.85 -3.93
C PHE A 132 0.29 -0.30 -4.94
N LEU A 133 -0.80 -1.05 -5.04
CA LEU A 133 -0.93 -2.21 -5.93
C LEU A 133 -1.16 -1.84 -7.40
N SER A 134 -1.84 -0.71 -7.65
CA SER A 134 -2.14 -0.21 -8.98
C SER A 134 -1.63 1.23 -9.15
N PRO A 135 -0.31 1.42 -9.34
CA PRO A 135 0.28 2.75 -9.50
C PRO A 135 -0.15 3.45 -10.80
N ILE A 136 -0.68 2.69 -11.77
CA ILE A 136 -1.13 3.17 -13.08
C ILE A 136 -2.60 3.62 -13.04
N GLY A 137 -3.39 3.12 -12.08
CA GLY A 137 -4.80 3.52 -11.95
C GLY A 137 -4.95 4.90 -11.31
N ASP A 138 -5.87 5.72 -11.85
CA ASP A 138 -6.31 7.00 -11.28
C ASP A 138 -7.12 6.83 -9.97
N TRP A 139 -6.81 5.81 -9.16
CA TRP A 139 -7.53 5.56 -7.92
C TRP A 139 -7.39 6.79 -7.00
N PRO A 140 -8.49 7.53 -6.75
CA PRO A 140 -8.39 8.78 -6.01
C PRO A 140 -7.96 8.47 -4.58
N THR A 141 -6.83 9.03 -4.16
CA THR A 141 -6.44 9.02 -2.75
C THR A 141 -7.22 10.10 -2.04
N GLY A 142 -8.27 9.70 -1.33
CA GLY A 142 -9.00 10.58 -0.41
C GLY A 142 -8.31 10.64 0.96
N ASP A 143 -8.24 9.49 1.62
CA ASP A 143 -7.75 9.30 2.98
C ASP A 143 -6.79 8.11 3.08
N MET A 144 -6.06 8.07 4.20
CA MET A 144 -5.24 6.91 4.58
C MET A 144 -5.85 6.27 5.82
N ASP A 145 -6.15 4.98 5.72
CA ASP A 145 -6.73 4.20 6.81
C ASP A 145 -5.61 3.37 7.47
N ILE A 146 -5.38 3.61 8.77
CA ILE A 146 -4.43 2.86 9.60
C ILE A 146 -5.21 2.05 10.61
N TYR A 147 -4.99 0.74 10.62
CA TYR A 147 -5.61 -0.19 11.56
C TYR A 147 -4.62 -0.54 12.67
N THR A 148 -5.11 -0.55 13.90
CA THR A 148 -4.38 -0.99 15.10
C THR A 148 -5.33 -1.76 16.02
N TYR A 149 -4.87 -2.27 17.15
CA TYR A 149 -5.72 -3.03 18.09
C TYR A 149 -5.60 -2.62 19.55
N GLU A 150 -4.70 -1.68 19.89
CA GLU A 150 -4.54 -1.16 21.25
C GLU A 150 -4.66 0.36 21.26
N GLN A 151 -5.32 0.90 22.28
CA GLN A 151 -5.44 2.35 22.45
C GLN A 151 -4.08 3.03 22.62
N ALA A 152 -3.11 2.37 23.29
CA ALA A 152 -1.76 2.90 23.44
C ALA A 152 -1.04 3.03 22.08
N ASN A 153 -1.23 2.06 21.19
CA ASN A 153 -0.69 2.09 19.82
C ASN A 153 -1.34 3.20 18.99
N ALA A 154 -2.66 3.35 19.09
CA ALA A 154 -3.38 4.46 18.46
C ALA A 154 -2.85 5.82 18.95
N ASN A 155 -2.59 5.97 20.25
CA ASN A 155 -2.06 7.21 20.81
C ASN A 155 -0.68 7.56 20.24
N GLN A 156 0.21 6.56 20.06
CA GLN A 156 1.52 6.79 19.44
C GLN A 156 1.39 7.28 17.98
N LEU A 157 0.49 6.68 17.20
CA LEU A 157 0.19 7.12 15.83
C LEU A 157 -0.40 8.54 15.80
N ILE A 158 -1.34 8.85 16.70
CA ILE A 158 -1.92 10.19 16.84
C ILE A 158 -0.81 11.21 17.12
N SER A 159 0.05 10.95 18.11
CA SER A 159 1.17 11.84 18.46
C SER A 159 2.13 12.05 17.30
N PHE A 160 2.44 10.99 16.53
CA PHE A 160 3.27 11.10 15.33
C PHE A 160 2.67 12.09 14.31
N PHE A 161 1.38 11.98 14.01
CA PHE A 161 0.72 12.84 13.03
C PHE A 161 0.41 14.24 13.56
N GLN A 162 0.21 14.42 14.86
CA GLN A 162 0.13 15.75 15.48
C GLN A 162 1.42 16.54 15.25
N GLY A 163 2.59 15.88 15.36
CA GLY A 163 3.88 16.47 14.97
C GLY A 163 3.96 16.86 13.49
N ALA A 164 3.13 16.24 12.64
CA ALA A 164 2.98 16.56 11.23
C ALA A 164 1.75 17.46 10.94
N ARG A 165 1.35 18.29 11.92
CA ARG A 165 0.27 19.30 11.82
C ARG A 165 -1.14 18.74 11.57
N TYR A 166 -1.37 17.46 11.87
CA TYR A 166 -2.73 16.94 11.90
C TYR A 166 -3.44 17.31 13.21
N ILE A 167 -4.73 17.57 13.12
CA ILE A 167 -5.60 17.84 14.25
C ILE A 167 -6.57 16.66 14.40
N PRO A 168 -6.66 16.04 15.59
CA PRO A 168 -7.65 15.01 15.84
C PRO A 168 -9.06 15.60 15.82
N VAL A 169 -9.93 14.96 15.04
CA VAL A 169 -11.34 15.25 14.93
C VAL A 169 -12.07 14.03 15.48
N PHE A 170 -12.56 14.15 16.71
CA PHE A 170 -13.38 13.11 17.30
C PHE A 170 -14.75 13.15 16.64
N ARG A 171 -15.06 12.12 15.85
CA ARG A 171 -16.41 11.93 15.32
C ARG A 171 -17.12 10.96 16.25
N PRO A 172 -18.34 11.28 16.72
CA PRO A 172 -19.16 10.28 17.38
C PRO A 172 -19.26 9.08 16.43
N THR A 173 -18.97 7.89 16.92
CA THR A 173 -19.22 6.66 16.14
C THR A 173 -20.66 6.70 15.66
N PRO A 174 -20.92 6.69 14.34
CA PRO A 174 -22.27 6.74 13.83
C PRO A 174 -23.07 5.61 14.47
N ARG A 175 -24.29 5.93 14.96
CA ARG A 175 -25.19 4.92 15.54
C ARG A 175 -25.32 3.75 14.55
N ARG A 176 -25.04 2.53 15.04
CA ARG A 176 -25.05 1.31 14.22
C ARG A 176 -26.42 1.20 13.54
N ARG A 177 -26.45 1.15 12.21
CA ARG A 177 -27.70 0.86 11.47
C ARG A 177 -28.12 -0.60 11.61
N TYR A 178 -27.18 -1.49 11.94
CA TYR A 178 -27.39 -2.92 12.14
C TYR A 178 -26.54 -3.40 13.33
N PRO A 179 -27.12 -3.57 14.53
CA PRO A 179 -26.39 -3.99 15.72
C PRO A 179 -25.71 -5.36 15.55
N GLU A 180 -26.30 -6.26 14.76
CA GLU A 180 -25.82 -7.62 14.50
C GLU A 180 -24.57 -7.72 13.62
N MET A 181 -24.21 -6.68 12.86
CA MET A 181 -22.97 -6.68 12.07
C MET A 181 -21.93 -5.78 12.74
N SER A 182 -21.13 -6.36 13.65
CA SER A 182 -19.96 -5.65 14.17
C SER A 182 -19.01 -5.34 13.01
N PRO A 183 -18.59 -4.07 12.84
CA PRO A 183 -17.61 -3.71 11.83
C PRO A 183 -16.19 -4.19 12.20
N GLY A 184 -16.04 -4.84 13.36
CA GLY A 184 -14.78 -5.39 13.86
C GLY A 184 -13.85 -4.37 14.50
N PHE A 185 -14.32 -3.14 14.71
CA PHE A 185 -13.57 -2.07 15.36
C PHE A 185 -14.39 -1.40 16.48
N ILE A 186 -13.67 -0.89 17.49
CA ILE A 186 -14.21 -0.17 18.65
C ILE A 186 -14.47 1.29 18.30
N THR A 187 -13.46 1.94 17.71
CA THR A 187 -13.51 3.38 17.43
C THR A 187 -12.64 3.75 16.25
N VAL A 188 -12.92 4.93 15.68
CA VAL A 188 -12.13 5.56 14.63
C VAL A 188 -11.76 6.96 15.09
N VAL A 189 -10.46 7.25 15.10
CA VAL A 189 -9.95 8.60 15.34
C VAL A 189 -9.55 9.20 14.00
N SER A 190 -10.34 10.14 13.51
CA SER A 190 -10.01 10.89 12.31
C SER A 190 -9.00 12.00 12.64
N LEU A 191 -8.00 12.15 11.81
CA LEU A 191 -6.99 13.19 11.85
C LEU A 191 -7.09 14.00 10.56
N VAL A 192 -7.18 15.32 10.66
CA VAL A 192 -7.28 16.21 9.50
C VAL A 192 -6.13 17.20 9.49
N ARG A 193 -5.44 17.31 8.36
CA ARG A 193 -4.47 18.36 8.10
C ARG A 193 -5.19 19.52 7.37
N PRO A 194 -5.08 20.76 7.86
CA PRO A 194 -5.72 21.92 7.23
C PRO A 194 -5.39 22.05 5.73
N ALA A 195 -6.31 22.64 4.96
CA ALA A 195 -6.13 22.85 3.52
C ALA A 195 -4.89 23.71 3.20
N SER A 196 -4.60 24.71 4.05
CA SER A 196 -3.37 25.53 3.97
C SER A 196 -2.08 24.73 4.15
N ALA A 197 -2.17 23.49 4.63
CA ALA A 197 -1.07 22.56 4.79
C ALA A 197 -1.24 21.31 3.90
N GLY A 198 -2.03 21.37 2.82
CA GLY A 198 -2.15 20.31 1.82
C GLY A 198 -3.37 19.40 1.95
N GLY A 199 -4.26 19.63 2.93
CA GLY A 199 -5.62 19.06 2.95
C GLY A 199 -5.66 17.53 2.87
N ARG A 200 -5.32 16.86 3.97
CA ARG A 200 -5.29 15.39 4.04
C ARG A 200 -6.07 14.86 5.23
N LYS A 201 -6.59 13.66 5.09
CA LYS A 201 -7.31 12.94 6.14
C LYS A 201 -6.64 11.59 6.39
N ILE A 202 -6.53 11.23 7.66
CA ILE A 202 -6.07 9.92 8.13
C ILE A 202 -7.11 9.41 9.11
N ASP A 203 -7.54 8.17 8.96
CA ASP A 203 -8.37 7.50 9.96
C ASP A 203 -7.54 6.45 10.68
N ILE A 204 -7.51 6.51 12.02
CA ILE A 204 -6.91 5.48 12.86
C ILE A 204 -8.04 4.63 13.41
N ILE A 205 -8.15 3.40 12.92
CA ILE A 205 -9.20 2.43 13.26
C ILE A 205 -8.67 1.47 14.33
N ILE A 206 -9.31 1.44 15.49
CA ILE A 206 -8.93 0.57 16.61
C ILE A 206 -9.81 -0.67 16.60
N SER A 207 -9.20 -1.83 16.36
CA SER A 207 -9.89 -3.12 16.31
C SER A 207 -10.57 -3.48 17.64
N GLU A 208 -11.65 -4.25 17.53
CA GLU A 208 -12.35 -4.92 18.64
C GLU A 208 -11.57 -6.13 19.18
N HIS A 209 -10.64 -6.69 18.41
CA HIS A 209 -9.81 -7.82 18.80
C HIS A 209 -8.34 -7.43 18.83
N HIS A 210 -7.50 -8.27 19.44
CA HIS A 210 -6.03 -8.13 19.49
C HIS A 210 -5.38 -8.41 18.12
N SER A 211 -5.88 -7.79 17.06
CA SER A 211 -5.37 -7.88 15.70
C SER A 211 -5.85 -6.71 14.85
N ALA A 212 -4.91 -5.95 14.28
CA ALA A 212 -5.20 -4.88 13.32
C ALA A 212 -5.90 -5.39 12.05
N LEU A 213 -5.82 -6.70 11.77
CA LEU A 213 -6.41 -7.33 10.59
C LEU A 213 -7.88 -7.73 10.78
N PHE A 214 -8.37 -7.80 12.03
CA PHE A 214 -9.74 -8.25 12.27
C PHE A 214 -10.79 -7.36 11.58
N PRO A 215 -10.74 -6.01 11.64
CA PRO A 215 -11.69 -5.17 10.93
C PRO A 215 -11.58 -5.35 9.41
N ILE A 216 -10.35 -5.58 8.90
CA ILE A 216 -10.08 -5.75 7.48
C ILE A 216 -10.82 -6.97 6.93
N SER A 217 -10.83 -8.08 7.68
CA SER A 217 -11.56 -9.30 7.32
C SER A 217 -13.09 -9.14 7.22
N LYS A 218 -13.63 -8.01 7.74
CA LYS A 218 -15.06 -7.69 7.74
C LYS A 218 -15.46 -6.76 6.59
N PHE A 219 -14.51 -6.33 5.75
CA PHE A 219 -14.85 -5.52 4.59
C PHE A 219 -15.80 -6.25 3.63
N TRP A 220 -16.62 -5.45 2.97
CA TRP A 220 -17.58 -5.92 1.98
C TRP A 220 -16.96 -6.13 0.59
N ASN A 221 -15.68 -5.79 0.39
CA ASN A 221 -15.00 -5.85 -0.89
C ASN A 221 -13.59 -6.43 -0.72
N THR A 222 -13.24 -7.43 -1.53
CA THR A 222 -11.92 -8.09 -1.50
C THR A 222 -10.76 -7.17 -1.87
N PHE A 223 -10.98 -6.10 -2.64
CA PHE A 223 -9.93 -5.11 -2.93
C PHE A 223 -9.35 -4.45 -1.67
N LEU A 224 -10.18 -4.34 -0.63
CA LEU A 224 -9.81 -3.67 0.62
C LEU A 224 -9.19 -4.63 1.63
N PHE A 225 -8.97 -5.90 1.27
CA PHE A 225 -8.35 -6.89 2.16
C PHE A 225 -6.83 -6.79 2.13
N ASN A 226 -6.29 -6.04 1.18
CA ASN A 226 -4.85 -5.82 1.03
C ASN A 226 -4.37 -4.81 2.08
N PHE A 227 -3.15 -4.99 2.57
CA PHE A 227 -2.59 -4.10 3.57
C PHE A 227 -1.06 -4.02 3.47
N LEU A 228 -0.53 -2.93 4.02
CA LEU A 228 0.89 -2.63 4.12
C LEU A 228 1.27 -2.59 5.61
N THR A 229 2.27 -3.36 6.02
CA THR A 229 2.95 -3.19 7.31
C THR A 229 4.06 -2.14 7.17
N GLY A 230 4.88 -1.92 8.19
CA GLY A 230 6.06 -1.05 8.05
C GLY A 230 7.03 -1.49 6.94
N ASP A 231 7.07 -2.77 6.62
CA ASP A 231 8.05 -3.36 5.72
C ASP A 231 7.46 -4.37 4.75
N SER A 232 6.16 -4.64 4.73
CA SER A 232 5.63 -5.76 3.96
C SER A 232 4.36 -5.36 3.25
N LEU A 233 4.15 -5.92 2.07
CA LEU A 233 2.88 -5.88 1.35
C LEU A 233 2.20 -7.24 1.48
N CYS A 234 0.94 -7.23 1.90
CA CYS A 234 0.09 -8.41 1.87
C CYS A 234 -1.04 -8.21 0.85
N ILE A 235 -1.14 -9.17 -0.08
CA ILE A 235 -2.22 -9.26 -1.05
C ILE A 235 -3.04 -10.49 -0.70
N ALA A 236 -4.27 -10.29 -0.18
CA ALA A 236 -5.10 -11.39 0.30
C ALA A 236 -5.60 -12.28 -0.84
N TYR A 237 -5.86 -11.68 -2.01
CA TYR A 237 -6.34 -12.34 -3.21
C TYR A 237 -5.51 -11.91 -4.42
N PRO A 238 -4.28 -12.42 -4.59
CA PRO A 238 -3.35 -11.93 -5.60
C PRO A 238 -3.90 -12.06 -7.02
N GLU A 239 -4.48 -13.20 -7.39
CA GLU A 239 -5.05 -13.40 -8.73
C GLU A 239 -6.16 -12.39 -9.05
N LEU A 240 -7.11 -12.21 -8.13
CA LEU A 240 -8.19 -11.24 -8.32
C LEU A 240 -7.65 -9.80 -8.36
N THR A 241 -6.83 -9.45 -7.37
CA THR A 241 -6.36 -8.08 -7.17
C THR A 241 -5.48 -7.61 -8.33
N LEU A 242 -4.53 -8.44 -8.77
CA LEU A 242 -3.60 -8.10 -9.84
C LEU A 242 -4.28 -8.09 -11.23
N LEU A 243 -5.39 -8.81 -11.40
CA LEU A 243 -6.24 -8.72 -12.59
C LEU A 243 -7.25 -7.55 -12.54
N GLY A 244 -7.26 -6.75 -11.46
CA GLY A 244 -8.24 -5.67 -11.31
C GLY A 244 -9.66 -6.19 -11.08
N HIS A 245 -9.81 -7.39 -10.51
CA HIS A 245 -11.08 -8.01 -10.15
C HIS A 245 -11.30 -8.03 -8.63
N GLY A 246 -12.56 -7.98 -8.21
CA GLY A 246 -12.90 -8.09 -6.79
C GLY A 246 -14.32 -8.57 -6.57
N TYR A 247 -14.53 -9.27 -5.47
CA TYR A 247 -15.85 -9.71 -5.05
C TYR A 247 -16.44 -8.74 -4.04
N ILE A 248 -17.72 -8.44 -4.23
CA ILE A 248 -18.52 -7.66 -3.29
C ILE A 248 -19.44 -8.61 -2.55
N ARG A 249 -19.42 -8.54 -1.22
CA ARG A 249 -20.37 -9.23 -0.36
C ARG A 249 -21.73 -8.54 -0.46
N TRP A 250 -22.61 -9.08 -1.30
CA TRP A 250 -23.94 -8.52 -1.61
C TRP A 250 -24.93 -8.46 -0.44
N LEU A 251 -24.65 -9.15 0.67
CA LEU A 251 -25.56 -9.24 1.82
C LEU A 251 -25.88 -7.88 2.47
N ILE A 252 -25.08 -6.83 2.22
CA ILE A 252 -25.30 -5.49 2.80
C ILE A 252 -26.27 -4.64 1.97
N ARG A 253 -26.55 -5.01 0.70
CA ARG A 253 -27.40 -4.21 -0.20
C ARG A 253 -28.82 -4.74 -0.38
N ALA A 254 -29.07 -6.03 -0.11
CA ALA A 254 -30.38 -6.66 -0.26
C ALA A 254 -31.44 -6.22 0.79
N LEU A 255 -31.05 -5.47 1.83
CA LEU A 255 -31.95 -4.86 2.81
C LEU A 255 -32.29 -3.39 2.49
N ARG A 256 -32.17 -2.98 1.22
CA ARG A 256 -32.52 -1.65 0.73
C ARG A 256 -33.47 -1.67 -0.48
N CYS A 257 -34.45 -2.57 -0.47
CA CYS A 257 -35.67 -2.44 -1.27
C CYS A 257 -36.86 -2.56 -0.32
#